data_AF-L8JPM5-F1
#
_entry.id   AF-L8JPM5-F1
#
_cell.length_a   1.000
_cell.length_b   1.000
_cell.length_c   1.000
_cell.angle_alpha   90.00
_cell.angle_beta   90.00
_cell.angle_gamma   90.00
#
_symmetry.space_group_name_H-M   'P 1'
#
loop_
_entity.id
_entity.type
_entity.pdbx_description
1 polymer ?
#
loop_
_entity_poly.entity_id
_entity_poly.type
_entity_poly.pdbx_seq_one_letter_code
_entity_poly.pdbx_strand_id
1 'polypeptide(L)'
;MKTNFFSGGVAILLLLQTGCAQEKAAEENLQVVIDKQASEGIWYGEDSLSYGIIGVEEGEFNFINGRLSSGYINLNPQKIDTLQYQNNQSVARKTIPSKFKIERVEEAADEKEGTTHTLVGRFEYDDTSVSEKEVRMPVVMNYNHNQLIMTSKSADRASGTSNLAFHIIADVDNQELVQQQVSQKMRPRNIELPVKVQVRQDSLMKIRKRIPTKIVLQLNMKKRVYQQGDTVPVSIGLYNDNNEYAGAPKALEIQLFNSRKKGDPLETVHFDRGQSLRETTIVLQEEGVLELLAVHPELYSGSLFIKVMPRYGMFVPKPRSFRVWLANYQPDNNVYIEAYSQSRSFKANGKDSAEVSFFLFDREGWYPEGVRLNIIPSYGRVYPPQLVVKGDEPGIVKLVSKDQEDVTLQVVANPDIEVVNDVKVKFVPPVTYIQCVSSPPSINFLEKSKILVRLLDEDSAALTVKTPWEVSLEISQGGGEISPQLITIQPNKFEDKAEFAPKSFIGTAKVRAVSSNLYANNNTITVTWPVLIIIASIVGGLVGGFISYFHEGDKAKKWKIFTGFFTGMVLYWAIIVFGIVDFAPDILLNVFSVFIISLIGGYLGVGSINFVLKKFGLSKV
;
A
#
# COMPACT_ATOMS: atom_id res chain seq x y z
N MET A 1 35.47 -61.63 -33.63
CA MET A 1 36.40 -62.29 -34.57
C MET A 1 35.71 -62.32 -35.93
N LYS A 2 36.28 -61.64 -36.95
CA LYS A 2 36.13 -61.79 -38.41
C LYS A 2 34.71 -61.99 -39.01
N THR A 3 34.06 -60.96 -39.56
CA THR A 3 34.11 -60.45 -40.97
C THR A 3 33.53 -61.38 -42.05
N ASN A 4 32.48 -60.85 -42.73
CA ASN A 4 32.36 -60.63 -44.18
C ASN A 4 31.32 -61.39 -45.04
N PHE A 5 30.56 -60.55 -45.79
CA PHE A 5 30.15 -60.66 -47.21
C PHE A 5 29.01 -61.62 -47.59
N PHE A 6 28.17 -61.42 -48.62
CA PHE A 6 27.59 -60.31 -49.42
C PHE A 6 26.65 -61.00 -50.44
N SER A 7 25.86 -60.20 -51.18
CA SER A 7 25.01 -60.54 -52.35
C SER A 7 23.57 -61.01 -52.04
N GLY A 8 22.50 -60.46 -52.62
CA GLY A 8 22.37 -59.45 -53.67
C GLY A 8 21.49 -59.94 -54.84
N GLY A 9 20.53 -59.11 -55.25
CA GLY A 9 19.72 -59.24 -56.48
C GLY A 9 18.23 -59.47 -56.17
N VAL A 10 17.24 -58.79 -56.76
CA VAL A 10 17.09 -58.17 -58.10
C VAL A 10 15.89 -57.19 -58.00
N ALA A 11 16.05 -55.88 -58.20
CA ALA A 11 15.79 -55.05 -59.40
C ALA A 11 14.31 -54.84 -59.80
N ILE A 12 13.89 -53.56 -59.97
CA ILE A 12 13.51 -52.92 -61.26
C ILE A 12 12.81 -51.55 -61.05
N LEU A 13 13.38 -50.54 -61.75
CA LEU A 13 12.90 -49.26 -62.29
C LEU A 13 11.64 -48.55 -61.72
N LEU A 14 11.77 -47.23 -61.46
CA LEU A 14 11.07 -46.20 -62.25
C LEU A 14 11.55 -44.75 -61.96
N LEU A 15 12.08 -44.14 -63.03
CA LEU A 15 12.04 -42.74 -63.49
C LEU A 15 12.15 -41.55 -62.52
N LEU A 16 13.19 -40.77 -62.78
CA LEU A 16 13.36 -39.35 -62.52
C LEU A 16 12.14 -38.51 -62.94
N GLN A 17 11.62 -37.72 -62.00
CA GLN A 17 11.23 -36.33 -62.26
C GLN A 17 11.72 -35.45 -61.11
N THR A 18 12.65 -34.56 -61.44
CA THR A 18 13.12 -33.44 -60.63
C THR A 18 11.99 -32.42 -60.47
N GLY A 19 11.44 -32.32 -59.27
CA GLY A 19 10.63 -31.19 -58.84
C GLY A 19 11.34 -30.44 -57.73
N CYS A 20 12.04 -29.34 -58.06
CA CYS A 20 12.41 -28.33 -57.08
C CYS A 20 11.11 -27.63 -56.63
N ALA A 21 10.47 -28.14 -55.58
CA ALA A 21 9.49 -27.39 -54.83
C ALA A 21 10.26 -26.51 -53.83
N GLN A 22 10.50 -25.26 -54.21
CA GLN A 22 10.93 -24.22 -53.29
C GLN A 22 9.73 -23.94 -52.38
N GLU A 23 9.79 -24.49 -51.17
CA GLU A 23 8.79 -24.25 -50.12
C GLU A 23 8.82 -22.75 -49.81
N LYS A 24 7.84 -22.01 -50.34
CA LYS A 24 7.58 -20.63 -49.94
C LYS A 24 7.18 -20.69 -48.47
N ALA A 25 8.14 -20.45 -47.58
CA ALA A 25 7.84 -20.11 -46.20
C ALA A 25 6.82 -18.96 -46.24
N ALA A 26 5.62 -19.21 -45.72
CA ALA A 26 4.62 -18.17 -45.57
C ALA A 26 5.23 -17.09 -44.67
N GLU A 27 5.28 -15.84 -45.13
CA GLU A 27 5.67 -14.72 -44.29
C GLU A 27 4.67 -14.61 -43.15
N GLU A 28 5.09 -14.99 -41.93
CA GLU A 28 4.30 -14.82 -40.73
C GLU A 28 4.40 -13.35 -40.30
N ASN A 29 3.32 -12.61 -40.53
CA ASN A 29 3.12 -11.27 -40.03
C ASN A 29 2.41 -11.35 -38.67
N LEU A 30 3.10 -10.94 -37.60
CA LEU A 30 2.57 -10.92 -36.24
C LEU A 30 2.38 -9.46 -35.79
N GLN A 31 1.16 -9.11 -35.39
CA GLN A 31 0.81 -7.79 -34.87
C GLN A 31 0.68 -7.87 -33.35
N VAL A 32 1.37 -7.00 -32.62
CA VAL A 32 1.35 -6.91 -31.16
C VAL A 32 0.77 -5.56 -30.76
N VAL A 33 -0.26 -5.57 -29.91
CA VAL A 33 -0.95 -4.36 -29.41
C VAL A 33 -0.65 -4.19 -27.93
N ILE A 34 -0.27 -2.98 -27.50
CA ILE A 34 -0.15 -2.62 -26.08
C ILE A 34 -1.55 -2.37 -25.52
N ASP A 35 -1.96 -3.13 -24.49
CA ASP A 35 -3.25 -2.93 -23.80
C ASP A 35 -3.24 -1.67 -22.92
N LYS A 36 -4.41 -1.05 -22.78
CA LYS A 36 -4.70 0.27 -22.17
C LYS A 36 -4.41 0.34 -20.67
N GLN A 37 -4.02 -0.76 -20.03
CA GLN A 37 -3.85 -0.85 -18.57
C GLN A 37 -2.37 -0.84 -18.20
N ALA A 38 -1.88 0.37 -17.86
CA ALA A 38 -0.62 0.64 -17.14
C ALA A 38 0.70 0.50 -17.92
N SER A 39 0.91 1.34 -18.92
CA SER A 39 2.26 1.72 -19.36
C SER A 39 2.52 3.20 -19.04
N GLU A 40 3.46 3.44 -18.13
CA GLU A 40 3.96 4.77 -17.80
C GLU A 40 5.30 4.98 -18.50
N GLY A 41 5.46 6.13 -19.16
CA GLY A 41 6.70 6.56 -19.80
C GLY A 41 7.30 7.75 -19.08
N ILE A 42 8.59 7.73 -18.76
CA ILE A 42 9.28 8.97 -18.35
C ILE A 42 9.74 9.69 -19.62
N TRP A 43 9.27 10.92 -19.85
CA TRP A 43 9.71 11.79 -20.92
C TRP A 43 10.69 12.83 -20.38
N TYR A 44 11.76 13.08 -21.14
CA TYR A 44 12.67 14.22 -20.94
C TYR A 44 12.55 15.14 -22.14
N GLY A 45 12.33 16.43 -21.93
CA GLY A 45 12.22 17.38 -23.03
C GLY A 45 13.54 17.62 -23.74
N GLU A 46 13.45 18.14 -24.96
CA GLU A 46 14.61 18.41 -25.82
C GLU A 46 15.66 19.34 -25.19
N ASP A 47 15.26 20.12 -24.19
CA ASP A 47 16.14 21.03 -23.45
C ASP A 47 16.94 20.34 -22.35
N SER A 48 16.77 19.04 -22.12
CA SER A 48 17.38 18.25 -21.03
C SER A 48 17.10 18.75 -19.60
N LEU A 49 16.25 19.77 -19.45
CA LEU A 49 15.93 20.45 -18.17
C LEU A 49 14.47 20.24 -17.75
N SER A 50 13.63 19.71 -18.65
CA SER A 50 12.25 19.32 -18.39
C SER A 50 12.12 17.80 -18.39
N TYR A 51 11.40 17.25 -17.42
CA TYR A 51 11.00 15.85 -17.42
C TYR A 51 9.60 15.68 -16.83
N GLY A 52 8.90 14.62 -17.24
CA GLY A 52 7.60 14.28 -16.71
C GLY A 52 7.20 12.84 -17.01
N ILE A 53 6.27 12.31 -16.22
CA ILE A 53 5.65 11.01 -16.48
C ILE A 53 4.52 11.26 -17.49
N ILE A 54 4.54 10.54 -18.61
CA ILE A 54 3.52 10.55 -19.66
C ILE A 54 2.91 9.15 -19.71
N GLY A 55 1.58 9.05 -19.63
CA GLY A 55 0.88 7.79 -19.86
C GLY A 55 0.97 7.37 -21.32
N VAL A 56 1.17 6.08 -21.57
CA VAL A 56 1.00 5.49 -22.91
C VAL A 56 -0.47 5.08 -23.07
N GLU A 57 -1.09 5.46 -24.18
CA GLU A 57 -2.51 5.19 -24.42
C GLU A 57 -2.73 3.87 -25.16
N GLU A 58 -1.97 3.70 -26.24
CA GLU A 58 -1.99 2.52 -27.10
C GLU A 58 -0.68 2.47 -27.88
N GLY A 59 -0.30 1.28 -28.34
CA GLY A 59 0.81 1.14 -29.26
C GLY A 59 0.66 -0.14 -30.06
N GLU A 60 1.23 -0.14 -31.24
CA GLU A 60 1.14 -1.25 -32.19
C GLU A 60 2.52 -1.53 -32.74
N PHE A 61 2.90 -2.81 -32.76
CA PHE A 61 4.17 -3.29 -33.29
C PHE A 61 3.92 -4.40 -34.30
N ASN A 62 4.49 -4.26 -35.49
CA ASN A 62 4.37 -5.23 -36.56
C ASN A 62 5.69 -6.01 -36.69
N PHE A 63 5.62 -7.32 -36.53
CA PHE A 63 6.73 -8.24 -36.72
C PHE A 63 6.57 -8.99 -38.03
N ILE A 64 7.64 -9.06 -38.82
CA ILE A 64 7.71 -9.83 -40.06
C ILE A 64 8.81 -10.86 -39.87
N ASN A 65 8.47 -12.16 -39.95
CA ASN A 65 9.41 -13.27 -39.70
C ASN A 65 10.11 -13.17 -38.33
N GLY A 66 9.35 -12.80 -37.29
CA GLY A 66 9.86 -12.64 -35.92
C GLY A 66 10.73 -11.40 -35.69
N ARG A 67 10.90 -10.53 -36.69
CA ARG A 67 11.66 -9.27 -36.58
C ARG A 67 10.74 -8.07 -36.56
N LEU A 68 11.00 -7.13 -35.66
CA LEU A 68 10.22 -5.90 -35.55
C LEU A 68 10.46 -5.03 -36.80
N SER A 69 9.39 -4.78 -37.55
CA SER A 69 9.46 -4.07 -38.84
C SER A 69 9.02 -2.62 -38.75
N SER A 70 7.96 -2.35 -37.98
CA SER A 70 7.34 -1.02 -37.84
C SER A 70 6.45 -0.97 -36.60
N GLY A 71 6.06 0.24 -36.19
CA GLY A 71 5.09 0.43 -35.12
C GLY A 71 4.93 1.88 -34.70
N TYR A 72 4.05 2.12 -33.74
CA TYR A 72 3.87 3.42 -33.12
C TYR A 72 3.47 3.28 -31.65
N ILE A 73 3.69 4.36 -30.89
CA ILE A 73 3.24 4.48 -29.51
C ILE A 73 2.49 5.82 -29.40
N ASN A 74 1.21 5.77 -29.06
CA ASN A 74 0.42 6.94 -28.74
C ASN A 74 0.61 7.30 -27.28
N LEU A 75 0.90 8.58 -27.05
CA LEU A 75 1.14 9.16 -25.75
C LEU A 75 -0.10 9.93 -25.32
N ASN A 76 -0.50 9.81 -24.06
CA ASN A 76 -1.62 10.55 -23.49
C ASN A 76 -1.09 11.74 -22.68
N PRO A 77 -1.03 12.96 -23.28
CA PRO A 77 -0.56 14.14 -22.58
C PRO A 77 -1.50 14.60 -21.45
N GLN A 78 -2.73 14.06 -21.35
CA GLN A 78 -3.65 14.37 -20.25
C GLN A 78 -3.34 13.57 -18.98
N LYS A 79 -2.57 12.49 -19.07
CA LYS A 79 -2.12 11.67 -17.92
C LYS A 79 -0.71 12.05 -17.44
N ILE A 80 -0.41 13.33 -17.35
CA ILE A 80 0.87 13.81 -16.84
C ILE A 80 0.78 14.03 -15.34
N ASP A 81 1.38 13.13 -14.56
CA ASP A 81 1.27 13.16 -13.10
C ASP A 81 2.20 14.21 -12.48
N THR A 82 3.30 14.58 -13.15
CA THR A 82 4.18 15.67 -12.68
C THR A 82 5.08 16.18 -13.80
N LEU A 83 5.02 17.48 -14.08
CA LEU A 83 6.02 18.22 -14.86
C LEU A 83 6.91 18.99 -13.89
N GLN A 84 8.17 18.60 -13.76
CA GLN A 84 9.14 19.37 -12.98
C GLN A 84 10.09 20.13 -13.90
N TYR A 85 10.18 21.44 -13.68
CA TYR A 85 11.14 22.33 -14.32
C TYR A 85 12.20 22.72 -13.30
N GLN A 86 13.49 22.61 -13.65
CA GLN A 86 14.57 23.03 -12.75
C GLN A 86 14.66 24.55 -12.55
N ASN A 87 13.92 25.36 -13.33
CA ASN A 87 13.96 26.80 -13.22
C ASN A 87 12.55 27.41 -13.22
N ASN A 88 12.24 28.24 -12.23
CA ASN A 88 10.96 28.93 -11.98
C ASN A 88 10.60 30.00 -13.04
N GLN A 89 11.16 29.94 -14.25
CA GLN A 89 10.77 30.85 -15.32
C GLN A 89 9.54 30.29 -16.03
N SER A 90 8.52 31.13 -16.21
CA SER A 90 7.33 30.85 -16.98
C SER A 90 7.69 30.66 -18.45
N VAL A 91 8.08 29.43 -18.82
CA VAL A 91 8.31 29.06 -20.21
C VAL A 91 6.95 28.97 -20.90
N ALA A 92 6.83 29.59 -22.08
CA ALA A 92 5.68 29.48 -22.96
C ALA A 92 5.25 28.02 -23.09
N ARG A 93 3.92 27.75 -23.15
CA ARG A 93 3.33 26.41 -23.30
C ARG A 93 4.10 25.61 -24.35
N LYS A 94 5.01 24.76 -23.90
CA LYS A 94 5.85 23.94 -24.77
C LYS A 94 4.99 22.76 -25.20
N THR A 95 4.90 22.52 -26.51
CA THR A 95 4.10 21.45 -27.09
C THR A 95 4.61 20.09 -26.62
N ILE A 96 3.70 19.27 -26.10
CA ILE A 96 3.99 17.93 -25.61
C ILE A 96 3.74 16.98 -26.78
N PRO A 97 4.64 16.02 -27.07
CA PRO A 97 4.42 15.08 -28.15
C PRO A 97 3.26 14.15 -27.82
N SER A 98 2.41 13.88 -28.80
CA SER A 98 1.26 12.97 -28.67
C SER A 98 1.51 11.59 -29.26
N LYS A 99 2.57 11.43 -30.05
CA LYS A 99 2.90 10.13 -30.64
C LYS A 99 4.39 9.97 -30.93
N PHE A 100 4.90 8.76 -30.76
CA PHE A 100 6.22 8.37 -31.23
C PHE A 100 6.06 7.41 -32.41
N LYS A 101 6.53 7.82 -33.59
CA LYS A 101 6.46 7.02 -34.81
C LYS A 101 7.80 6.37 -35.08
N ILE A 102 7.79 5.04 -35.19
CA ILE A 102 8.99 4.26 -35.52
C ILE A 102 9.19 4.34 -37.03
N GLU A 103 10.32 4.88 -37.47
CA GLU A 103 10.70 4.99 -38.88
C GLU A 103 11.50 3.76 -39.34
N ARG A 104 12.40 3.24 -38.48
CA ARG A 104 13.17 2.04 -38.76
C ARG A 104 13.60 1.32 -37.47
N VAL A 105 13.99 0.06 -37.61
CA VAL A 105 14.56 -0.74 -36.52
C VAL A 105 15.97 -1.14 -36.92
N GLU A 106 16.93 -0.81 -36.07
CA GLU A 106 18.32 -1.20 -36.25
C GLU A 106 18.63 -2.41 -35.36
N GLU A 107 19.10 -3.49 -35.97
CA GLU A 107 19.50 -4.70 -35.25
C GLU A 107 21.02 -4.68 -35.04
N ALA A 108 21.45 -4.76 -33.78
CA ALA A 108 22.83 -5.01 -33.45
C ALA A 108 22.95 -6.37 -32.76
N ALA A 109 23.66 -7.29 -33.41
CA ALA A 109 24.03 -8.56 -32.79
C ALA A 109 25.15 -8.30 -31.79
N ASP A 110 24.85 -8.48 -30.50
CA ASP A 110 25.85 -8.48 -29.45
C ASP A 110 26.10 -9.94 -29.02
N GLU A 111 27.37 -10.38 -29.07
CA GLU A 111 27.75 -11.74 -28.69
C GLU A 111 27.38 -12.11 -27.24
N LYS A 112 27.14 -11.11 -26.38
CA LYS A 112 26.82 -11.29 -24.95
C LYS A 112 25.36 -11.01 -24.62
N GLU A 113 24.72 -10.06 -25.30
CA GLU A 113 23.35 -9.60 -24.98
C GLU A 113 22.27 -10.16 -25.92
N GLY A 114 22.67 -10.89 -26.97
CA GLY A 114 21.75 -11.34 -28.02
C GLY A 114 21.46 -10.23 -29.03
N THR A 115 20.38 -10.38 -29.80
CA THR A 115 19.97 -9.37 -30.78
C THR A 115 19.34 -8.19 -30.03
N THR A 116 20.00 -7.03 -30.05
CA THR A 116 19.41 -5.79 -29.55
C THR A 116 18.71 -5.07 -30.69
N HIS A 117 17.48 -4.63 -30.46
CA HIS A 117 16.73 -3.83 -31.41
C HIS A 117 16.77 -2.38 -30.96
N THR A 118 17.21 -1.46 -31.82
CA THR A 118 17.11 -0.02 -31.58
C THR A 118 16.01 0.53 -32.47
N LEU A 119 14.91 0.95 -31.86
CA LEU A 119 13.86 1.70 -32.54
C LEU A 119 14.38 3.08 -32.88
N VAL A 120 14.25 3.46 -34.13
CA VAL A 120 14.64 4.78 -34.60
C VAL A 120 13.39 5.46 -35.13
N GLY A 121 13.06 6.61 -34.56
CA GLY A 121 11.81 7.29 -34.85
C GLY A 121 11.83 8.77 -34.51
N ARG A 122 10.67 9.40 -34.66
CA ARG A 122 10.45 10.82 -34.38
C ARG A 122 9.16 11.03 -33.60
N PHE A 123 9.10 12.12 -32.85
CA PHE A 123 7.89 12.52 -32.15
C PHE A 123 6.97 13.30 -33.10
N GLU A 124 5.68 12.95 -33.11
CA GLU A 124 4.62 13.75 -33.72
C GLU A 124 3.91 14.52 -32.59
N TYR A 125 3.60 15.79 -32.85
CA TYR A 125 2.88 16.68 -31.94
C TYR A 125 1.42 16.87 -32.41
N ASP A 126 0.55 17.39 -31.54
CA ASP A 126 -0.88 17.60 -31.85
C ASP A 126 -1.12 18.52 -33.05
N ASP A 127 -0.16 19.40 -33.37
CA ASP A 127 -0.20 20.27 -34.53
C ASP A 127 0.32 19.62 -35.81
N THR A 128 0.54 18.29 -35.80
CA THR A 128 1.13 17.47 -36.87
C THR A 128 2.60 17.77 -37.19
N SER A 129 3.25 18.66 -36.44
CA SER A 129 4.68 18.85 -36.55
C SER A 129 5.42 17.58 -36.09
N VAL A 130 6.60 17.35 -36.65
CA VAL A 130 7.45 16.20 -36.34
C VAL A 130 8.77 16.73 -35.78
N SER A 131 9.32 16.08 -34.76
CA SER A 131 10.62 16.48 -34.19
C SER A 131 11.70 16.46 -35.29
N GLU A 132 12.51 17.52 -35.36
CA GLU A 132 13.62 17.60 -36.32
C GLU A 132 14.69 16.54 -36.02
N LYS A 133 14.80 16.15 -34.74
CA LYS A 133 15.77 15.16 -34.27
C LYS A 133 15.21 13.76 -34.32
N GLU A 134 16.03 12.88 -34.86
CA GLU A 134 15.86 11.43 -34.79
C GLU A 134 16.14 10.95 -33.36
N VAL A 135 15.26 10.11 -32.83
CA VAL A 135 15.36 9.54 -31.49
C VAL A 135 15.58 8.05 -31.61
N ARG A 136 16.63 7.58 -30.94
CA ARG A 136 17.04 6.17 -30.93
C ARG A 136 16.69 5.57 -29.56
N MET A 137 15.80 4.58 -29.56
CA MET A 137 15.33 3.88 -28.37
C MET A 137 15.75 2.41 -28.45
N PRO A 138 16.82 2.00 -27.77
CA PRO A 138 17.10 0.60 -27.49
C PRO A 138 15.89 -0.06 -26.83
N VAL A 139 15.51 -1.21 -27.35
CA VAL A 139 14.43 -2.05 -26.86
C VAL A 139 15.00 -3.39 -26.46
N VAL A 140 14.70 -3.77 -25.22
CA VAL A 140 15.03 -5.07 -24.66
C VAL A 140 13.72 -5.77 -24.35
N MET A 141 13.48 -6.90 -25.01
CA MET A 141 12.35 -7.77 -24.69
C MET A 141 12.70 -8.61 -23.45
N ASN A 142 11.94 -8.46 -22.37
CA ASN A 142 12.02 -9.32 -21.18
C ASN A 142 10.96 -10.42 -21.27
N TYR A 143 11.29 -11.47 -22.04
CA TYR A 143 10.41 -12.59 -22.31
C TYR A 143 9.98 -13.36 -21.05
N ASN A 144 10.77 -13.33 -19.97
CA ASN A 144 10.43 -14.01 -18.70
C ASN A 144 9.22 -13.42 -17.99
N HIS A 145 8.91 -12.15 -18.27
CA HIS A 145 7.83 -11.41 -17.61
C HIS A 145 6.75 -10.96 -18.59
N ASN A 146 6.80 -11.42 -19.85
CA ASN A 146 5.98 -10.87 -20.94
C ASN A 146 6.04 -9.33 -21.00
N GLN A 147 7.24 -8.76 -20.82
CA GLN A 147 7.40 -7.31 -20.76
C GLN A 147 8.31 -6.81 -21.87
N LEU A 148 7.87 -5.75 -22.54
CA LEU A 148 8.68 -4.97 -23.45
C LEU A 148 9.28 -3.79 -22.67
N ILE A 149 10.60 -3.80 -22.48
CA ILE A 149 11.32 -2.72 -21.78
C ILE A 149 12.05 -1.89 -22.82
N MET A 150 11.63 -0.65 -23.00
CA MET A 150 12.31 0.32 -23.86
C MET A 150 13.09 1.26 -22.97
N THR A 151 14.40 1.35 -23.16
CA THR A 151 15.29 2.24 -22.41
C THR A 151 16.19 3.00 -23.35
N SER A 152 15.93 4.28 -23.60
CA SER A 152 16.96 5.09 -24.25
C SER A 152 18.08 5.40 -23.25
N LYS A 153 19.25 4.80 -23.51
CA LYS A 153 20.49 5.26 -22.88
C LYS A 153 20.69 6.70 -23.30
N SER A 154 20.85 7.60 -22.33
CA SER A 154 21.43 8.92 -22.55
C SER A 154 22.68 8.71 -23.40
N ALA A 155 22.71 9.28 -24.61
CA ALA A 155 23.90 9.24 -25.44
C ALA A 155 25.08 9.75 -24.61
N ASP A 156 26.23 9.11 -24.83
CA ASP A 156 27.48 9.42 -24.16
C ASP A 156 27.68 10.95 -24.09
N ARG A 157 27.95 11.50 -22.90
CA ARG A 157 28.01 12.96 -22.67
C ARG A 157 28.96 13.71 -23.61
N ALA A 158 29.81 12.97 -24.33
CA ALA A 158 30.75 13.46 -25.33
C ALA A 158 30.10 13.97 -26.64
N SER A 159 28.87 13.58 -27.00
CA SER A 159 28.31 13.92 -28.33
C SER A 159 27.59 15.27 -28.41
N GLY A 160 27.37 15.98 -27.30
CA GLY A 160 26.72 17.31 -27.29
C GLY A 160 25.26 17.34 -27.78
N THR A 161 24.67 16.17 -28.08
CA THR A 161 23.29 16.03 -28.54
C THR A 161 22.35 15.83 -27.35
N SER A 162 21.25 16.58 -27.32
CA SER A 162 20.20 16.59 -26.28
C SER A 162 19.78 15.19 -25.80
N ASN A 163 19.69 15.02 -24.48
CA ASN A 163 19.36 13.76 -23.79
C ASN A 163 17.84 13.54 -23.71
N LEU A 164 17.25 12.90 -24.72
CA LEU A 164 15.91 12.32 -24.62
C LEU A 164 16.04 10.90 -24.06
N ALA A 165 15.77 10.75 -22.76
CA ALA A 165 15.64 9.45 -22.11
C ALA A 165 14.17 9.01 -22.10
N PHE A 166 13.89 7.73 -22.34
CA PHE A 166 12.58 7.11 -22.16
C PHE A 166 12.73 5.80 -21.43
N HIS A 167 11.80 5.56 -20.52
CA HIS A 167 11.61 4.25 -19.92
C HIS A 167 10.16 3.86 -20.11
N ILE A 168 9.89 2.86 -20.96
CA ILE A 168 8.55 2.30 -21.16
C ILE A 168 8.61 0.85 -20.74
N ILE A 169 7.70 0.45 -19.85
CA ILE A 169 7.41 -0.94 -19.53
C ILE A 169 6.01 -1.22 -20.04
N ALA A 170 5.87 -2.12 -21.00
CA ALA A 170 4.58 -2.56 -21.49
C ALA A 170 4.43 -4.07 -21.28
N ASP A 171 3.33 -4.49 -20.67
CA ASP A 171 2.94 -5.89 -20.62
C ASP A 171 2.44 -6.31 -22.02
N VAL A 172 2.98 -7.41 -22.53
CA VAL A 172 2.68 -7.98 -23.84
C VAL A 172 1.74 -9.16 -23.65
N ASP A 173 0.48 -8.97 -24.03
CA ASP A 173 -0.53 -10.00 -23.91
C ASP A 173 -0.44 -10.96 -25.10
N ASN A 174 0.53 -11.88 -25.08
CA ASN A 174 0.59 -12.93 -26.09
C ASN A 174 1.16 -14.25 -25.55
N GLN A 175 0.32 -15.29 -25.51
CA GLN A 175 0.68 -16.63 -25.02
C GLN A 175 1.51 -17.46 -26.02
N GLU A 176 1.55 -17.10 -27.31
CA GLU A 176 2.26 -17.88 -28.34
C GLU A 176 3.78 -17.66 -28.33
N LEU A 177 4.22 -16.44 -28.01
CA LEU A 177 5.64 -16.08 -27.87
C LEU A 177 6.35 -16.87 -26.76
N VAL A 178 5.62 -17.24 -25.71
CA VAL A 178 6.12 -18.03 -24.57
C VAL A 178 6.38 -19.48 -24.97
N GLN A 179 5.61 -20.04 -25.91
CA GLN A 179 5.78 -21.44 -26.32
C GLN A 179 7.00 -21.66 -27.23
N GLN A 180 7.38 -20.68 -28.05
CA GLN A 180 8.53 -20.81 -28.96
C GLN A 180 9.91 -20.68 -28.28
N GLN A 181 10.02 -20.03 -27.11
CA GLN A 181 11.31 -19.83 -26.42
C GLN A 181 11.61 -20.77 -25.23
N VAL A 182 10.63 -21.53 -24.72
CA VAL A 182 10.91 -22.59 -23.73
C VAL A 182 11.86 -23.67 -24.29
N SER A 183 12.06 -23.70 -25.62
CA SER A 183 13.05 -24.54 -26.30
C SER A 183 14.49 -24.00 -26.28
N GLN A 184 14.74 -22.74 -25.93
CA GLN A 184 16.10 -22.15 -25.91
C GLN A 184 16.45 -21.60 -24.52
N LYS A 185 17.28 -22.37 -23.81
CA LYS A 185 17.65 -22.22 -22.41
C LYS A 185 18.65 -21.06 -22.21
N MET A 186 18.18 -19.84 -21.91
CA MET A 186 19.05 -18.74 -21.44
C MET A 186 18.77 -18.36 -19.98
N ARG A 187 19.85 -18.12 -19.22
CA ARG A 187 19.83 -17.75 -17.79
C ARG A 187 19.81 -16.22 -17.63
N PRO A 188 18.92 -15.66 -16.78
CA PRO A 188 18.85 -14.21 -16.59
C PRO A 188 19.97 -13.66 -15.69
N ARG A 189 20.44 -12.43 -15.97
CA ARG A 189 21.23 -11.59 -15.05
C ARG A 189 20.68 -10.17 -14.97
N ASN A 190 20.70 -9.63 -13.75
CA ASN A 190 20.17 -8.32 -13.34
C ASN A 190 21.07 -7.15 -13.79
N ILE A 191 20.45 -6.02 -14.13
CA ILE A 191 21.08 -4.72 -14.38
C ILE A 191 21.07 -3.89 -13.08
N GLU A 192 22.19 -3.28 -12.70
CA GLU A 192 22.36 -2.54 -11.43
C GLU A 192 22.22 -1.02 -11.60
N LEU A 193 21.39 -0.42 -10.74
CA LEU A 193 21.22 1.02 -10.53
C LEU A 193 22.01 1.48 -9.28
N PRO A 194 22.21 2.79 -9.02
CA PRO A 194 23.00 3.27 -7.88
C PRO A 194 22.49 2.73 -6.53
N VAL A 195 23.27 1.80 -5.97
CA VAL A 195 22.95 0.85 -4.89
C VAL A 195 22.34 1.47 -3.62
N LYS A 196 22.61 2.73 -3.29
CA LYS A 196 22.23 3.27 -1.98
C LYS A 196 20.80 3.79 -1.84
N VAL A 197 20.18 4.29 -2.92
CA VAL A 197 18.86 4.94 -2.84
C VAL A 197 17.73 3.97 -3.20
N GLN A 198 17.91 3.19 -4.26
CA GLN A 198 16.90 2.26 -4.72
C GLN A 198 16.73 1.03 -3.83
N VAL A 199 17.82 0.56 -3.20
CA VAL A 199 17.75 -0.51 -2.21
C VAL A 199 16.87 -0.13 -1.02
N ARG A 200 16.73 1.16 -0.66
CA ARG A 200 15.85 1.56 0.46
C ARG A 200 14.37 1.55 0.07
N GLN A 201 13.98 2.10 -1.07
CA GLN A 201 12.57 2.12 -1.48
C GLN A 201 12.05 0.73 -1.90
N ASP A 202 12.80 -0.01 -2.71
CA ASP A 202 12.39 -1.35 -3.14
C ASP A 202 12.36 -2.35 -1.98
N SER A 203 13.27 -2.21 -1.01
CA SER A 203 13.20 -3.02 0.21
C SER A 203 11.99 -2.65 1.05
N LEU A 204 11.63 -1.37 1.17
CA LEU A 204 10.44 -0.96 1.91
C LEU A 204 9.16 -1.44 1.23
N MET A 205 9.05 -1.34 -0.10
CA MET A 205 7.91 -1.86 -0.87
C MET A 205 7.83 -3.40 -0.81
N LYS A 206 8.96 -4.12 -0.92
CA LYS A 206 9.00 -5.59 -0.76
C LYS A 206 8.67 -6.04 0.67
N ILE A 207 9.06 -5.25 1.68
CA ILE A 207 8.69 -5.52 3.08
C ILE A 207 7.20 -5.26 3.28
N ARG A 208 6.65 -4.20 2.68
CA ARG A 208 5.22 -3.82 2.75
C ARG A 208 4.30 -4.88 2.17
N LYS A 209 4.65 -5.50 1.03
CA LYS A 209 3.90 -6.63 0.46
C LYS A 209 3.80 -7.84 1.41
N ARG A 210 4.58 -7.91 2.49
CA ARG A 210 4.58 -9.05 3.41
C ARG A 210 3.85 -8.79 4.73
N ILE A 211 3.35 -7.58 4.95
CA ILE A 211 2.63 -7.25 6.19
C ILE A 211 1.17 -7.65 5.94
N PRO A 212 0.57 -8.52 6.79
CA PRO A 212 -0.84 -8.83 6.68
C PRO A 212 -1.64 -7.56 6.95
N THR A 213 -2.85 -7.46 6.43
CA THR A 213 -3.76 -6.34 6.67
C THR A 213 -5.12 -6.86 7.11
N LYS A 214 -5.46 -8.10 6.76
CA LYS A 214 -6.73 -8.71 7.12
C LYS A 214 -6.61 -10.18 7.48
N ILE A 215 -7.62 -10.65 8.20
CA ILE A 215 -7.83 -12.06 8.51
C ILE A 215 -8.84 -12.62 7.51
N VAL A 216 -8.59 -13.81 6.99
CA VAL A 216 -9.54 -14.53 6.13
C VAL A 216 -9.81 -15.89 6.76
N LEU A 217 -11.09 -16.20 6.93
CA LEU A 217 -11.55 -17.52 7.34
C LEU A 217 -11.92 -18.35 6.12
N GLN A 218 -11.43 -19.59 6.09
CA GLN A 218 -11.74 -20.57 5.07
C GLN A 218 -12.14 -21.87 5.74
N LEU A 219 -13.06 -22.60 5.12
CA LEU A 219 -13.33 -23.99 5.51
C LEU A 219 -12.44 -24.89 4.68
N ASN A 220 -11.87 -25.91 5.32
CA ASN A 220 -11.06 -26.91 4.61
C ASN A 220 -11.92 -27.69 3.59
N MET A 221 -13.22 -27.84 3.89
CA MET A 221 -14.20 -28.40 2.97
C MET A 221 -15.13 -27.30 2.44
N LYS A 222 -15.48 -27.35 1.14
CA LYS A 222 -16.48 -26.42 0.54
C LYS A 222 -17.89 -26.55 1.16
N LYS A 223 -18.12 -27.57 1.99
CA LYS A 223 -19.38 -27.77 2.70
C LYS A 223 -19.58 -26.67 3.75
N ARG A 224 -20.71 -25.96 3.66
CA ARG A 224 -21.11 -24.91 4.63
C ARG A 224 -22.37 -25.27 5.42
N VAL A 225 -22.84 -26.51 5.29
CA VAL A 225 -24.00 -27.03 6.02
C VAL A 225 -23.54 -28.18 6.90
N TYR A 226 -23.72 -28.03 8.21
CA TYR A 226 -23.31 -28.98 9.24
C TYR A 226 -24.47 -29.28 10.17
N GLN A 227 -24.34 -30.30 11.00
CA GLN A 227 -25.30 -30.62 12.07
C GLN A 227 -24.81 -30.06 13.40
N GLN A 228 -25.75 -29.83 14.31
CA GLN A 228 -25.44 -29.48 15.69
C GLN A 228 -24.60 -30.59 16.34
N GLY A 229 -23.50 -30.18 16.99
CA GLY A 229 -22.48 -31.04 17.57
C GLY A 229 -21.36 -31.43 16.61
N ASP A 230 -21.44 -31.08 15.31
CA ASP A 230 -20.34 -31.31 14.39
C ASP A 230 -19.12 -30.45 14.76
N THR A 231 -17.94 -31.01 14.49
CA THR A 231 -16.66 -30.31 14.60
C THR A 231 -16.23 -29.85 13.22
N VAL A 232 -16.07 -28.55 13.04
CA VAL A 232 -15.75 -27.94 11.74
C VAL A 232 -14.28 -27.53 11.70
N PRO A 233 -13.48 -28.05 10.75
CA PRO A 233 -12.12 -27.57 10.54
C PRO A 233 -12.16 -26.19 9.84
N VAL A 234 -11.55 -25.20 10.48
CA VAL A 234 -11.47 -23.82 10.00
C VAL A 234 -10.00 -23.45 9.82
N SER A 235 -9.66 -22.95 8.64
CA SER A 235 -8.35 -22.39 8.32
C SER A 235 -8.42 -20.86 8.43
N ILE A 236 -7.53 -20.30 9.25
CA ILE A 236 -7.39 -18.87 9.49
C ILE A 236 -6.13 -18.42 8.77
N GLY A 237 -6.29 -17.60 7.74
CA GLY A 237 -5.18 -17.02 6.99
C GLY A 237 -5.00 -15.54 7.30
N LEU A 238 -3.74 -15.11 7.35
CA LEU A 238 -3.34 -13.71 7.37
C LEU A 238 -3.02 -13.29 5.94
N TYR A 239 -3.68 -12.24 5.46
CA TYR A 239 -3.59 -11.80 4.07
C TYR A 239 -3.18 -10.34 3.99
N ASN A 240 -2.39 -9.99 2.98
CA ASN A 240 -2.10 -8.60 2.61
C ASN A 240 -3.24 -8.01 1.75
N ASP A 241 -3.06 -6.76 1.30
CA ASP A 241 -4.07 -6.07 0.46
C ASP A 241 -4.17 -6.60 -0.97
N ASN A 242 -3.16 -7.32 -1.44
CA ASN A 242 -3.18 -8.01 -2.73
C ASN A 242 -3.89 -9.37 -2.66
N ASN A 243 -4.52 -9.72 -1.52
CA ASN A 243 -5.12 -11.03 -1.29
C ASN A 243 -4.12 -12.19 -1.33
N GLU A 244 -2.86 -11.96 -0.92
CA GLU A 244 -1.83 -12.99 -0.78
C GLU A 244 -1.55 -13.30 0.69
N TYR A 245 -1.12 -14.52 1.00
CA TYR A 245 -0.69 -14.89 2.34
C TYR A 245 0.48 -14.03 2.81
N ALA A 246 0.36 -13.51 4.03
CA ALA A 246 1.36 -12.63 4.64
C ALA A 246 1.70 -13.13 6.06
N GLY A 247 2.98 -13.34 6.31
CA GLY A 247 3.44 -13.84 7.60
C GLY A 247 3.28 -12.82 8.72
N ALA A 248 2.87 -13.27 9.91
CA ALA A 248 2.72 -12.40 11.07
C ALA A 248 4.03 -11.68 11.41
N PRO A 249 4.07 -10.34 11.50
CA PRO A 249 5.31 -9.61 11.75
C PRO A 249 5.82 -9.77 13.20
N LYS A 250 4.91 -10.14 14.11
CA LYS A 250 5.11 -10.46 15.52
C LYS A 250 4.14 -11.58 15.90
N ALA A 251 4.22 -12.09 17.12
CA ALA A 251 3.20 -13.02 17.61
C ALA A 251 1.82 -12.30 17.67
N LEU A 252 0.77 -12.97 17.20
CA LEU A 252 -0.61 -12.45 17.17
C LEU A 252 -1.56 -13.45 17.83
N GLU A 253 -2.58 -12.93 18.51
CA GLU A 253 -3.66 -13.73 19.10
C GLU A 253 -4.97 -13.34 18.42
N ILE A 254 -5.50 -14.25 17.59
CA ILE A 254 -6.76 -14.04 16.89
C ILE A 254 -7.88 -14.68 17.69
N GLN A 255 -8.88 -13.89 18.05
CA GLN A 255 -10.05 -14.36 18.78
C GLN A 255 -11.18 -14.68 17.81
N LEU A 256 -11.77 -15.85 17.95
CA LEU A 256 -12.92 -16.31 17.19
C LEU A 256 -14.21 -16.13 18.01
N PHE A 257 -15.24 -15.55 17.39
CA PHE A 257 -16.52 -15.26 18.01
C PHE A 257 -17.68 -15.81 17.17
N ASN A 258 -18.79 -16.09 17.83
CA ASN A 258 -20.11 -16.19 17.19
C ASN A 258 -20.74 -14.80 17.21
N SER A 259 -20.99 -14.18 16.05
CA SER A 259 -21.50 -12.79 16.04
C SER A 259 -22.89 -12.62 16.70
N ARG A 260 -23.70 -13.69 16.77
CA ARG A 260 -25.01 -13.67 17.44
C ARG A 260 -24.88 -13.65 18.97
N LYS A 261 -23.81 -14.19 19.52
CA LYS A 261 -23.53 -14.22 20.96
C LYS A 261 -22.44 -13.22 21.29
N LYS A 262 -22.84 -12.04 21.74
CA LYS A 262 -21.92 -11.14 22.46
C LYS A 262 -21.50 -11.84 23.75
N GLY A 263 -20.29 -12.39 23.79
CA GLY A 263 -19.78 -13.17 24.91
C GLY A 263 -18.31 -13.56 24.75
N ASP A 264 -17.89 -14.56 25.52
CA ASP A 264 -16.53 -15.09 25.49
C ASP A 264 -16.15 -15.63 24.10
N PRO A 265 -14.87 -15.50 23.69
CA PRO A 265 -14.42 -16.05 22.43
C PRO A 265 -14.65 -17.57 22.41
N LEU A 266 -15.12 -18.09 21.28
CA LEU A 266 -15.23 -19.53 21.03
C LEU A 266 -13.85 -20.19 21.12
N GLU A 267 -12.83 -19.51 20.60
CA GLU A 267 -11.46 -19.97 20.57
C GLU A 267 -10.48 -18.80 20.38
N THR A 268 -9.24 -18.95 20.86
CA THR A 268 -8.14 -18.03 20.60
C THR A 268 -7.03 -18.78 19.87
N VAL A 269 -6.69 -18.34 18.66
CA VAL A 269 -5.66 -18.96 17.81
C VAL A 269 -4.39 -18.12 17.83
N HIS A 270 -3.28 -18.75 18.19
CA HIS A 270 -1.96 -18.11 18.26
C HIS A 270 -1.20 -18.26 16.94
N PHE A 271 -0.69 -17.13 16.42
CA PHE A 271 0.23 -17.09 15.29
C PHE A 271 1.61 -16.67 15.76
N ASP A 272 2.61 -17.51 15.51
CA ASP A 272 4.01 -17.15 15.71
C ASP A 272 4.48 -16.21 14.61
N ARG A 273 5.57 -15.47 14.89
CA ARG A 273 6.20 -14.61 13.89
C ARG A 273 6.55 -15.40 12.61
N GLY A 274 6.09 -14.90 11.47
CA GLY A 274 6.31 -15.47 10.14
C GLY A 274 5.22 -16.44 9.68
N GLN A 275 4.33 -16.91 10.57
CA GLN A 275 3.21 -17.77 10.17
C GLN A 275 2.12 -16.94 9.49
N SER A 276 1.57 -17.47 8.40
CA SER A 276 0.48 -16.82 7.64
C SER A 276 -0.81 -17.63 7.64
N LEU A 277 -0.80 -18.87 8.15
CA LEU A 277 -1.93 -19.79 8.13
C LEU A 277 -1.91 -20.64 9.40
N ARG A 278 -3.07 -20.78 10.03
CA ARG A 278 -3.31 -21.74 11.12
C ARG A 278 -4.63 -22.45 10.89
N GLU A 279 -4.69 -23.72 11.25
CA GLU A 279 -5.92 -24.49 11.24
C GLU A 279 -6.38 -24.70 12.68
N THR A 280 -7.69 -24.69 12.86
CA THR A 280 -8.33 -24.99 14.13
C THR A 280 -9.66 -25.72 13.92
N THR A 281 -10.30 -26.16 14.99
CA THR A 281 -11.57 -26.87 14.95
C THR A 281 -12.57 -26.28 15.91
N ILE A 282 -13.80 -26.05 15.42
CA ILE A 282 -14.86 -25.43 16.22
C ILE A 282 -16.04 -26.40 16.34
N VAL A 283 -16.56 -26.58 17.55
CA VAL A 283 -17.74 -27.39 17.80
C VAL A 283 -18.99 -26.53 17.66
N LEU A 284 -19.88 -26.90 16.75
CA LEU A 284 -21.12 -26.17 16.49
C LEU A 284 -22.21 -26.52 17.51
N GLN A 285 -22.50 -25.63 18.44
CA GLN A 285 -23.45 -25.93 19.53
C GLN A 285 -24.89 -25.52 19.23
N GLU A 286 -25.12 -24.64 18.28
CA GLU A 286 -26.44 -24.01 18.05
C GLU A 286 -26.91 -24.23 16.62
N GLU A 287 -28.21 -24.41 16.45
CA GLU A 287 -28.85 -24.45 15.14
C GLU A 287 -29.03 -23.04 14.53
N GLY A 288 -29.17 -22.98 13.21
CA GLY A 288 -29.35 -21.74 12.44
C GLY A 288 -28.09 -21.33 11.67
N VAL A 289 -28.09 -20.09 11.16
CA VAL A 289 -26.92 -19.54 10.45
C VAL A 289 -25.99 -18.87 11.45
N LEU A 290 -24.81 -19.46 11.62
CA LEU A 290 -23.71 -18.98 12.43
C LEU A 290 -22.78 -18.10 11.60
N GLU A 291 -22.50 -16.88 12.04
CA GLU A 291 -21.34 -16.11 11.56
C GLU A 291 -20.17 -16.33 12.50
N LEU A 292 -19.14 -17.00 11.99
CA LEU A 292 -17.87 -17.09 12.65
C LEU A 292 -17.04 -15.85 12.33
N LEU A 293 -16.68 -15.07 13.34
CA LEU A 293 -15.94 -13.82 13.22
C LEU A 293 -14.57 -13.95 13.87
N ALA A 294 -13.51 -13.67 13.12
CA ALA A 294 -12.13 -13.61 13.60
C ALA A 294 -11.68 -12.16 13.75
N VAL A 295 -11.26 -11.77 14.95
CA VAL A 295 -10.95 -10.37 15.29
C VAL A 295 -9.53 -10.25 15.83
N HIS A 296 -8.85 -9.18 15.42
CA HIS A 296 -7.59 -8.72 16.00
C HIS A 296 -7.54 -7.17 15.95
N PRO A 297 -7.02 -6.45 16.96
CA PRO A 297 -7.04 -4.99 16.99
C PRO A 297 -6.29 -4.29 15.84
N GLU A 298 -5.23 -4.92 15.32
CA GLU A 298 -4.36 -4.35 14.27
C GLU A 298 -4.67 -4.85 12.85
N LEU A 299 -5.69 -5.71 12.68
CA LEU A 299 -6.04 -6.30 11.38
C LEU A 299 -7.53 -6.12 11.10
N TYR A 300 -7.90 -5.97 9.84
CA TYR A 300 -9.31 -6.12 9.46
C TYR A 300 -9.77 -7.54 9.81
N SER A 301 -10.92 -7.64 10.48
CA SER A 301 -11.50 -8.92 10.86
C SER A 301 -11.78 -9.79 9.64
N GLY A 302 -11.97 -11.09 9.85
CA GLY A 302 -12.47 -12.00 8.82
C GLY A 302 -13.75 -12.64 9.31
N SER A 303 -14.73 -12.90 8.45
CA SER A 303 -15.89 -13.68 8.85
C SER A 303 -16.33 -14.71 7.82
N LEU A 304 -17.15 -15.66 8.25
CA LEU A 304 -17.64 -16.77 7.45
C LEU A 304 -19.00 -17.21 7.97
N PHE A 305 -19.96 -17.47 7.07
CA PHE A 305 -21.26 -18.03 7.43
C PHE A 305 -21.31 -19.55 7.29
N ILE A 306 -21.91 -20.20 8.29
CA ILE A 306 -22.12 -21.64 8.34
C ILE A 306 -23.59 -21.89 8.72
N LYS A 307 -24.29 -22.74 7.97
CA LYS A 307 -25.64 -23.19 8.33
C LYS A 307 -25.53 -24.45 9.19
N VAL A 308 -26.11 -24.40 10.37
CA VAL A 308 -26.14 -25.50 11.33
C VAL A 308 -27.56 -26.05 11.43
N MET A 309 -27.74 -27.30 11.07
CA MET A 309 -29.02 -28.01 11.13
C MET A 309 -29.16 -28.72 12.48
N PRO A 310 -30.39 -28.86 13.02
CA PRO A 310 -30.61 -29.70 14.18
C PRO A 310 -30.15 -31.15 13.91
N ARG A 311 -29.53 -31.76 14.91
CA ARG A 311 -29.21 -33.19 14.87
C ARG A 311 -30.43 -33.97 15.29
N TYR A 312 -31.26 -34.40 14.34
CA TYR A 312 -32.36 -35.30 14.63
C TYR A 312 -31.79 -36.62 15.14
N GLY A 313 -32.04 -36.93 16.42
CA GLY A 313 -31.80 -38.27 16.95
C GLY A 313 -32.46 -39.32 16.05
N MET A 314 -31.85 -40.49 15.92
CA MET A 314 -32.14 -41.60 14.98
C MET A 314 -33.60 -42.12 14.88
N PHE A 315 -34.59 -41.44 15.43
CA PHE A 315 -36.01 -41.78 15.35
C PHE A 315 -36.81 -40.74 14.55
N VAL A 316 -36.50 -40.58 13.26
CA VAL A 316 -37.55 -40.21 12.31
C VAL A 316 -38.08 -41.53 11.76
N PRO A 317 -39.27 -42.01 12.16
CA PRO A 317 -39.84 -43.20 11.56
C PRO A 317 -39.91 -42.96 10.05
N LYS A 318 -39.27 -43.83 9.26
CA LYS A 318 -39.36 -43.80 7.79
C LYS A 318 -40.84 -43.63 7.42
N PRO A 319 -41.25 -42.55 6.73
CA PRO A 319 -42.63 -42.43 6.31
C PRO A 319 -42.94 -43.60 5.38
N ARG A 320 -43.77 -44.53 5.85
CA ARG A 320 -44.30 -45.63 5.05
C ARG A 320 -45.22 -44.99 3.99
N SER A 321 -44.70 -44.87 2.78
CA SER A 321 -45.42 -44.60 1.53
C SER A 321 -46.46 -43.47 1.57
N PHE A 322 -46.02 -42.23 1.33
CA PHE A 322 -46.93 -41.18 0.87
C PHE A 322 -47.25 -41.41 -0.60
N ARG A 323 -48.44 -41.97 -0.88
CA ARG A 323 -49.08 -41.88 -2.20
C ARG A 323 -49.64 -40.46 -2.34
N VAL A 324 -49.09 -39.75 -3.33
CA VAL A 324 -49.68 -38.69 -4.16
C VAL A 324 -51.03 -38.16 -3.68
N TRP A 325 -51.00 -36.99 -3.03
CA TRP A 325 -52.09 -36.01 -3.02
C TRP A 325 -51.63 -34.79 -3.83
N LEU A 326 -51.81 -34.86 -5.15
CA LEU A 326 -51.65 -33.73 -6.07
C LEU A 326 -53.04 -33.17 -6.39
N ALA A 327 -53.55 -32.30 -5.54
CA ALA A 327 -54.61 -31.33 -5.89
C ALA A 327 -54.81 -30.34 -4.74
N ASN A 328 -54.41 -29.08 -4.98
CA ASN A 328 -54.85 -27.88 -4.25
C ASN A 328 -54.36 -27.67 -2.81
N TYR A 329 -53.14 -28.08 -2.46
CA TYR A 329 -52.44 -27.48 -1.32
C TYR A 329 -51.61 -26.31 -1.84
N GLN A 330 -52.04 -25.06 -1.60
CA GLN A 330 -51.12 -23.93 -1.60
C GLN A 330 -50.30 -24.09 -0.32
N PRO A 331 -49.00 -24.45 -0.40
CA PRO A 331 -48.18 -24.56 0.80
C PRO A 331 -48.18 -23.20 1.49
N ASP A 332 -48.43 -23.17 2.79
CA ASP A 332 -48.07 -22.00 3.59
C ASP A 332 -46.60 -21.69 3.30
N ASN A 333 -46.35 -20.49 2.75
CA ASN A 333 -45.09 -19.96 2.20
C ASN A 333 -43.89 -20.04 3.17
N ASN A 334 -43.42 -21.24 3.51
CA ASN A 334 -42.26 -21.44 4.37
C ASN A 334 -40.95 -21.60 3.59
N VAL A 335 -40.96 -21.36 2.28
CA VAL A 335 -39.74 -21.30 1.47
C VAL A 335 -39.31 -19.86 1.28
N TYR A 336 -38.10 -19.57 1.73
CA TYR A 336 -37.52 -18.25 1.64
C TYR A 336 -35.99 -18.35 1.55
N ILE A 337 -35.35 -17.28 1.11
CA ILE A 337 -33.91 -17.15 1.04
C ILE A 337 -33.46 -16.11 2.05
N GLU A 338 -32.55 -16.46 2.94
CA GLU A 338 -31.91 -15.46 3.80
C GLU A 338 -30.57 -15.05 3.19
N ALA A 339 -30.38 -13.74 3.06
CA ALA A 339 -29.14 -13.14 2.59
C ALA A 339 -28.33 -12.59 3.78
N TYR A 340 -27.05 -12.93 3.82
CA TYR A 340 -26.13 -12.54 4.88
C TYR A 340 -24.85 -11.96 4.30
N SER A 341 -24.49 -10.74 4.72
CA SER A 341 -23.18 -10.16 4.48
C SER A 341 -22.31 -10.22 5.73
N GLN A 342 -21.01 -10.40 5.50
CA GLN A 342 -19.99 -10.32 6.54
C GLN A 342 -20.09 -8.98 7.28
N SER A 343 -20.07 -9.03 8.62
CA SER A 343 -20.26 -7.84 9.49
C SER A 343 -19.09 -6.85 9.52
N ARG A 344 -17.94 -7.21 8.91
CA ARG A 344 -16.75 -6.36 8.88
C ARG A 344 -16.87 -5.21 7.87
N SER A 345 -15.98 -4.24 8.02
CA SER A 345 -15.73 -3.23 6.99
C SER A 345 -14.76 -3.76 5.93
N PHE A 346 -14.94 -3.31 4.68
CA PHE A 346 -14.13 -3.69 3.52
C PHE A 346 -13.40 -2.49 2.94
N LYS A 347 -12.16 -2.66 2.46
CA LYS A 347 -11.44 -1.56 1.81
C LYS A 347 -12.05 -1.24 0.44
N ALA A 348 -12.32 0.04 0.18
CA ALA A 348 -12.83 0.52 -1.10
C ALA A 348 -11.72 0.63 -2.17
N ASN A 349 -10.94 -0.43 -2.41
CA ASN A 349 -9.86 -0.47 -3.42
C ASN A 349 -10.25 -1.26 -4.68
N GLY A 350 -11.47 -1.78 -4.76
CA GLY A 350 -11.92 -2.67 -5.84
C GLY A 350 -11.29 -4.07 -5.83
N LYS A 351 -10.46 -4.40 -4.83
CA LYS A 351 -9.79 -5.71 -4.66
C LYS A 351 -10.27 -6.45 -3.41
N ASP A 352 -10.55 -5.75 -2.31
CA ASP A 352 -11.10 -6.35 -1.09
C ASP A 352 -12.57 -6.69 -1.32
N SER A 353 -12.88 -7.98 -1.37
CA SER A 353 -14.22 -8.47 -1.67
C SER A 353 -14.96 -8.84 -0.40
N ALA A 354 -16.18 -8.31 -0.27
CA ALA A 354 -17.17 -8.79 0.68
C ALA A 354 -17.85 -10.05 0.15
N GLU A 355 -17.91 -11.07 0.99
CA GLU A 355 -18.66 -12.27 0.67
C GLU A 355 -20.10 -12.15 1.19
N VAL A 356 -21.07 -12.35 0.29
CA VAL A 356 -22.49 -12.42 0.64
C VAL A 356 -22.99 -13.83 0.39
N SER A 357 -23.54 -14.44 1.43
CA SER A 357 -24.04 -15.81 1.43
C SER A 357 -25.56 -15.82 1.41
N PHE A 358 -26.12 -16.64 0.53
CA PHE A 358 -27.55 -16.86 0.37
C PHE A 358 -27.88 -18.30 0.77
N PHE A 359 -28.76 -18.47 1.75
CA PHE A 359 -29.19 -19.78 2.23
C PHE A 359 -30.65 -19.99 1.90
N LEU A 360 -30.95 -21.06 1.15
CA LEU A 360 -32.31 -21.50 0.90
C LEU A 360 -32.83 -22.28 2.12
N PHE A 361 -33.97 -21.86 2.65
CA PHE A 361 -34.69 -22.57 3.69
C PHE A 361 -35.91 -23.23 3.06
N ASP A 362 -35.81 -24.53 2.84
CA ASP A 362 -36.85 -25.36 2.26
C ASP A 362 -36.96 -26.63 3.11
N ARG A 363 -37.99 -26.70 3.95
CA ARG A 363 -38.19 -27.81 4.90
C ARG A 363 -38.59 -29.11 4.21
N GLU A 364 -39.17 -29.01 3.03
CA GLU A 364 -39.83 -30.13 2.35
C GLU A 364 -39.09 -30.56 1.07
N GLY A 365 -38.06 -29.81 0.66
CA GLY A 365 -37.18 -30.14 -0.46
C GLY A 365 -37.83 -29.93 -1.83
N TRP A 366 -38.73 -28.96 -1.93
CA TRP A 366 -39.46 -28.58 -3.13
C TRP A 366 -38.57 -28.08 -4.27
N TYR A 367 -37.38 -27.57 -3.97
CA TYR A 367 -36.48 -26.99 -4.97
C TYR A 367 -35.21 -27.82 -5.18
N PRO A 368 -35.32 -29.03 -5.76
CA PRO A 368 -34.15 -29.89 -6.00
C PRO A 368 -33.19 -29.30 -7.04
N GLU A 369 -33.69 -28.48 -7.97
CA GLU A 369 -32.86 -27.78 -8.97
C GLU A 369 -32.25 -26.47 -8.45
N GLY A 370 -32.68 -26.03 -7.27
CA GLY A 370 -32.31 -24.76 -6.66
C GLY A 370 -33.11 -23.56 -7.19
N VAL A 371 -32.79 -22.38 -6.66
CA VAL A 371 -33.42 -21.09 -6.98
C VAL A 371 -32.39 -20.19 -7.64
N ARG A 372 -32.72 -19.60 -8.78
CA ARG A 372 -31.82 -18.66 -9.46
C ARG A 372 -31.98 -17.27 -8.85
N LEU A 373 -30.87 -16.62 -8.52
CA LEU A 373 -30.83 -15.26 -8.02
C LEU A 373 -30.15 -14.35 -9.03
N ASN A 374 -30.73 -13.19 -9.27
CA ASN A 374 -30.11 -12.07 -9.97
C ASN A 374 -29.82 -10.96 -8.96
N ILE A 375 -28.56 -10.56 -8.83
CA ILE A 375 -28.07 -9.68 -7.76
C ILE A 375 -27.57 -8.38 -8.36
N ILE A 376 -28.18 -7.28 -7.95
CA ILE A 376 -27.93 -5.94 -8.48
C ILE A 376 -27.44 -5.06 -7.32
N PRO A 377 -26.16 -4.67 -7.28
CA PRO A 377 -25.66 -3.78 -6.24
C PRO A 377 -26.00 -2.32 -6.54
N SER A 378 -26.16 -1.48 -5.51
CA SER A 378 -26.32 -0.03 -5.70
C SER A 378 -25.05 0.63 -6.26
N TYR A 379 -23.87 0.14 -5.85
CA TYR A 379 -22.55 0.56 -6.34
C TYR A 379 -21.58 -0.64 -6.39
N GLY A 380 -20.47 -0.48 -7.10
CA GLY A 380 -19.45 -1.54 -7.19
C GLY A 380 -19.83 -2.66 -8.16
N ARG A 381 -19.25 -3.85 -7.96
CA ARG A 381 -19.42 -5.01 -8.85
C ARG A 381 -19.59 -6.30 -8.05
N VAL A 382 -20.52 -7.15 -8.49
CA VAL A 382 -20.81 -8.45 -7.88
C VAL A 382 -20.38 -9.57 -8.83
N TYR A 383 -19.74 -10.61 -8.30
CA TYR A 383 -19.26 -11.76 -9.05
C TYR A 383 -19.62 -13.09 -8.34
N PRO A 384 -20.37 -14.01 -9.00
CA PRO A 384 -21.11 -13.79 -10.24
C PRO A 384 -22.37 -12.92 -10.00
N PRO A 385 -22.87 -12.17 -11.00
CA PRO A 385 -24.11 -11.39 -10.87
C PRO A 385 -25.37 -12.26 -10.82
N GLN A 386 -25.26 -13.51 -11.29
CA GLN A 386 -26.31 -14.52 -11.22
C GLN A 386 -25.76 -15.80 -10.59
N LEU A 387 -26.54 -16.43 -9.72
CA LEU A 387 -26.17 -17.70 -9.09
C LEU A 387 -27.39 -18.59 -8.85
N VAL A 388 -27.15 -19.86 -8.56
CA VAL A 388 -28.18 -20.82 -8.16
C VAL A 388 -27.94 -21.24 -6.72
N VAL A 389 -28.93 -21.04 -5.84
CA VAL A 389 -28.90 -21.50 -4.44
C VAL A 389 -29.60 -22.85 -4.34
N LYS A 390 -28.97 -23.83 -3.70
CA LYS A 390 -29.57 -25.14 -3.41
C LYS A 390 -29.79 -25.29 -1.91
N GLY A 391 -30.64 -26.24 -1.51
CA GLY A 391 -31.00 -26.44 -0.09
C GLY A 391 -29.79 -26.79 0.81
N ASP A 392 -28.81 -27.49 0.26
CA ASP A 392 -27.61 -28.00 0.92
C ASP A 392 -26.33 -27.22 0.59
N GLU A 393 -26.37 -26.31 -0.38
CA GLU A 393 -25.23 -25.49 -0.81
C GLU A 393 -25.62 -24.01 -0.88
N PRO A 394 -25.02 -23.13 -0.05
CA PRO A 394 -25.31 -21.72 -0.13
C PRO A 394 -24.82 -21.12 -1.45
N GLY A 395 -25.59 -20.19 -1.98
CA GLY A 395 -25.12 -19.31 -3.04
C GLY A 395 -24.15 -18.29 -2.46
N ILE A 396 -23.00 -18.10 -3.09
CA ILE A 396 -21.99 -17.15 -2.61
C ILE A 396 -21.64 -16.19 -3.73
N VAL A 397 -21.69 -14.89 -3.44
CA VAL A 397 -21.12 -13.86 -4.31
C VAL A 397 -20.04 -13.07 -3.62
N LYS A 398 -19.15 -12.51 -4.44
CA LYS A 398 -18.16 -11.53 -4.05
C LYS A 398 -18.58 -10.15 -4.53
N LEU A 399 -18.70 -9.21 -3.61
CA LEU A 399 -18.95 -7.80 -3.88
C LEU A 399 -17.66 -7.00 -3.68
N VAL A 400 -17.25 -6.19 -4.65
CA VAL A 400 -16.13 -5.25 -4.54
C VAL A 400 -16.60 -3.84 -4.88
N SER A 401 -16.00 -2.83 -4.24
CA SER A 401 -16.28 -1.43 -4.52
C SER A 401 -15.00 -0.59 -4.50
N LYS A 402 -14.98 0.48 -5.30
CA LYS A 402 -13.98 1.57 -5.21
C LYS A 402 -14.53 2.80 -4.45
N ASP A 403 -15.82 2.79 -4.16
CA ASP A 403 -16.52 3.87 -3.48
C ASP A 403 -16.54 3.61 -1.97
N GLN A 404 -16.22 4.66 -1.18
CA GLN A 404 -16.16 4.61 0.29
C GLN A 404 -17.56 4.79 0.91
N GLU A 405 -18.51 3.94 0.51
CA GLU A 405 -19.93 4.06 0.87
C GLU A 405 -20.54 2.68 1.20
N ASP A 406 -21.70 2.70 1.88
CA ASP A 406 -22.46 1.48 2.14
C ASP A 406 -23.16 1.03 0.85
N VAL A 407 -22.90 -0.21 0.42
CA VAL A 407 -23.51 -0.82 -0.76
C VAL A 407 -24.69 -1.67 -0.33
N THR A 408 -25.85 -1.44 -0.94
CA THR A 408 -27.06 -2.25 -0.75
C THR A 408 -27.24 -3.21 -1.93
N LEU A 409 -27.68 -4.43 -1.68
CA LEU A 409 -27.97 -5.40 -2.75
C LEU A 409 -29.48 -5.54 -2.96
N GLN A 410 -29.92 -5.36 -4.21
CA GLN A 410 -31.24 -5.78 -4.65
C GLN A 410 -31.13 -7.21 -5.22
N VAL A 411 -32.00 -8.11 -4.73
CA VAL A 411 -31.95 -9.52 -5.10
C VAL A 411 -33.30 -9.91 -5.68
N VAL A 412 -33.29 -10.48 -6.89
CA VAL A 412 -34.49 -10.96 -7.58
C VAL A 412 -34.37 -12.47 -7.75
N ALA A 413 -35.33 -13.22 -7.19
CA ALA A 413 -35.36 -14.67 -7.25
C ALA A 413 -36.22 -15.18 -8.42
N ASN A 414 -35.84 -16.34 -8.98
CA ASN A 414 -36.63 -17.09 -9.95
C ASN A 414 -36.56 -18.60 -9.62
N PRO A 415 -37.68 -19.25 -9.26
CA PRO A 415 -39.05 -18.69 -9.19
C PRO A 415 -39.19 -17.63 -8.10
N ASP A 416 -40.29 -16.86 -8.16
CA ASP A 416 -40.55 -15.75 -7.24
C ASP A 416 -40.69 -16.28 -5.81
N ILE A 417 -39.65 -16.04 -5.02
CA ILE A 417 -39.48 -16.49 -3.63
C ILE A 417 -39.00 -15.28 -2.84
N GLU A 418 -39.53 -15.13 -1.63
CA GLU A 418 -39.14 -14.05 -0.74
C GLU A 418 -37.65 -14.15 -0.35
N VAL A 419 -36.91 -13.06 -0.57
CA VAL A 419 -35.56 -12.89 -0.06
C VAL A 419 -35.65 -12.03 1.20
N VAL A 420 -35.38 -12.66 2.34
CA VAL A 420 -35.44 -12.05 3.66
C VAL A 420 -34.10 -11.39 3.98
N ASN A 421 -34.19 -10.18 4.53
CA ASN A 421 -33.12 -9.25 4.91
C ASN A 421 -32.55 -8.39 3.78
N ASP A 422 -32.50 -7.09 4.03
CA ASP A 422 -31.72 -6.16 3.21
C ASP A 422 -30.22 -6.34 3.53
N VAL A 423 -29.43 -6.63 2.50
CA VAL A 423 -27.98 -6.73 2.65
C VAL A 423 -27.34 -5.36 2.46
N LYS A 424 -26.64 -4.90 3.50
CA LYS A 424 -25.80 -3.69 3.47
C LYS A 424 -24.35 -4.03 3.78
N VAL A 425 -23.44 -3.66 2.88
CA VAL A 425 -22.01 -3.91 3.01
C VAL A 425 -21.28 -2.58 3.10
N LYS A 426 -20.52 -2.38 4.18
CA LYS A 426 -19.79 -1.15 4.44
C LYS A 426 -18.40 -1.16 3.80
N PHE A 427 -18.17 -0.29 2.82
CA PHE A 427 -16.84 -0.04 2.27
C PHE A 427 -16.22 1.23 2.89
N VAL A 428 -15.02 1.09 3.44
CA VAL A 428 -14.25 2.14 4.11
C VAL A 428 -13.08 2.59 3.23
N PRO A 429 -12.50 3.77 3.49
CA PRO A 429 -11.29 4.21 2.80
C PRO A 429 -10.22 3.10 2.73
N PRO A 430 -9.57 2.90 1.56
CA PRO A 430 -8.52 1.88 1.40
C PRO A 430 -7.17 2.30 2.01
N VAL A 431 -7.22 2.87 3.23
CA VAL A 431 -6.02 3.21 3.99
C VAL A 431 -5.30 1.92 4.32
N THR A 432 -4.01 1.91 4.05
CA THR A 432 -3.17 0.73 4.29
C THR A 432 -2.08 1.02 5.29
N TYR A 433 -1.55 2.24 5.28
CA TYR A 433 -0.48 2.64 6.20
C TYR A 433 -0.77 3.98 6.83
N ILE A 434 -0.30 4.12 8.06
CA ILE A 434 -0.16 5.42 8.72
C ILE A 434 1.32 5.77 8.74
N GLN A 435 1.65 6.90 8.12
CA GLN A 435 2.97 7.48 8.21
C GLN A 435 2.99 8.48 9.35
N CYS A 436 3.93 8.31 10.28
CA CYS A 436 4.19 9.24 11.36
C CYS A 436 5.59 9.83 11.13
N VAL A 437 5.69 11.15 10.93
CA VAL A 437 6.96 11.83 10.63
C VAL A 437 7.15 13.00 11.59
N SER A 438 8.32 13.11 12.20
CA SER A 438 8.69 14.24 13.06
C SER A 438 9.46 15.29 12.27
N SER A 439 9.13 16.56 12.49
CA SER A 439 9.81 17.70 11.91
C SER A 439 10.00 18.81 12.95
N PRO A 440 11.25 19.09 13.39
CA PRO A 440 12.47 18.36 13.05
C PRO A 440 12.57 16.99 13.77
N PRO A 441 13.32 16.01 13.23
CA PRO A 441 13.49 14.69 13.86
C PRO A 441 14.46 14.68 15.04
N SER A 442 15.27 15.73 15.17
CA SER A 442 16.13 15.99 16.33
C SER A 442 15.78 17.34 16.91
N ILE A 443 15.55 17.38 18.21
CA ILE A 443 15.20 18.60 18.97
C ILE A 443 16.07 18.69 20.21
N ASN A 444 16.29 19.90 20.69
CA ASN A 444 16.82 20.11 22.03
C ASN A 444 15.72 19.87 23.09
N PHE A 445 16.13 19.62 24.33
CA PHE A 445 15.21 19.45 25.46
C PHE A 445 14.24 20.62 25.70
N LEU A 446 14.53 21.80 25.16
CA LEU A 446 13.66 22.97 25.29
C LEU A 446 12.78 23.23 24.05
N GLU A 447 12.97 22.45 22.98
CA GLU A 447 12.26 22.60 21.72
C GLU A 447 11.10 21.59 21.63
N LYS A 448 10.17 21.86 20.70
CA LYS A 448 9.09 20.95 20.35
C LYS A 448 9.28 20.43 18.93
N SER A 449 8.86 19.19 18.68
CA SER A 449 8.84 18.61 17.33
C SER A 449 7.40 18.47 16.85
N LYS A 450 7.10 18.90 15.62
CA LYS A 450 5.79 18.65 15.02
C LYS A 450 5.74 17.22 14.50
N ILE A 451 4.74 16.46 14.91
CA ILE A 451 4.44 15.13 14.40
C ILE A 451 3.38 15.29 13.32
N LEU A 452 3.71 14.88 12.11
CA LEU A 452 2.79 14.81 10.98
C LEU A 452 2.31 13.36 10.82
N VAL A 453 1.00 13.18 10.85
CA VAL A 453 0.34 11.90 10.61
C VAL A 453 -0.29 11.93 9.23
N ARG A 454 0.07 10.99 8.37
CA ARG A 454 -0.48 10.86 7.01
C ARG A 454 -1.11 9.49 6.79
N LEU A 455 -2.25 9.47 6.12
CA LEU A 455 -2.90 8.26 5.63
C LEU A 455 -2.39 7.94 4.24
N LEU A 456 -1.88 6.73 4.06
CA LEU A 456 -1.36 6.25 2.78
C LEU A 456 -2.11 5.00 2.32
N ASP A 457 -2.25 4.87 1.01
CA ASP A 457 -2.79 3.66 0.36
C ASP A 457 -1.71 2.56 0.17
N GLU A 458 -2.05 1.53 -0.60
CA GLU A 458 -1.15 0.40 -0.90
C GLU A 458 0.09 0.81 -1.71
N ASP A 459 -0.02 1.85 -2.53
CA ASP A 459 1.06 2.40 -3.36
C ASP A 459 1.86 3.48 -2.62
N SER A 460 1.53 3.73 -1.35
CA SER A 460 2.14 4.76 -0.50
C SER A 460 1.80 6.19 -0.91
N ALA A 461 0.78 6.36 -1.75
CA ALA A 461 0.26 7.67 -2.10
C ALA A 461 -0.63 8.19 -0.97
N ALA A 462 -0.68 9.51 -0.83
CA ALA A 462 -1.52 10.16 0.16
C ALA A 462 -3.00 9.97 -0.19
N LEU A 463 -3.77 9.41 0.74
CA LEU A 463 -5.16 9.05 0.50
C LEU A 463 -6.11 9.94 1.30
N THR A 464 -6.99 10.66 0.62
CA THR A 464 -8.07 11.42 1.27
C THR A 464 -9.21 10.49 1.70
N VAL A 465 -9.75 10.74 2.90
CA VAL A 465 -10.88 9.96 3.45
C VAL A 465 -12.19 10.74 3.36
N LYS A 466 -13.30 10.10 2.98
CA LYS A 466 -14.64 10.74 2.98
C LYS A 466 -15.23 10.88 4.39
N THR A 467 -14.82 10.03 5.33
CA THR A 467 -15.29 10.01 6.71
C THR A 467 -14.16 10.41 7.67
N PRO A 468 -14.46 11.01 8.84
CA PRO A 468 -13.45 11.29 9.85
C PRO A 468 -12.66 10.02 10.22
N TRP A 469 -11.35 10.15 10.39
CA TRP A 469 -10.47 9.03 10.73
C TRP A 469 -9.68 9.33 11.99
N GLU A 470 -9.79 8.46 13.00
CA GLU A 470 -9.14 8.65 14.30
C GLU A 470 -7.77 7.95 14.34
N VAL A 471 -6.76 8.67 14.82
CA VAL A 471 -5.40 8.17 15.04
C VAL A 471 -4.96 8.54 16.44
N SER A 472 -4.64 7.55 17.26
CA SER A 472 -4.02 7.72 18.56
C SER A 472 -2.50 7.75 18.43
N LEU A 473 -1.85 8.68 19.12
CA LEU A 473 -0.41 8.83 19.20
C LEU A 473 0.06 8.43 20.60
N GLU A 474 0.96 7.44 20.64
CA GLU A 474 1.46 6.85 21.88
C GLU A 474 2.99 6.93 21.93
N ILE A 475 3.58 7.17 23.11
CA ILE A 475 5.04 7.10 23.30
C ILE A 475 5.39 5.67 23.69
N SER A 476 5.86 4.87 22.72
CA SER A 476 6.25 3.47 22.93
C SER A 476 7.58 3.29 23.67
N GLN A 477 8.48 4.28 23.58
CA GLN A 477 9.78 4.29 24.24
C GLN A 477 10.24 5.73 24.49
N GLY A 478 10.92 6.00 25.60
CA GLY A 478 11.41 7.33 25.98
C GLY A 478 10.40 8.11 26.82
N GLY A 479 10.57 9.43 26.92
CA GLY A 479 9.70 10.29 27.72
C GLY A 479 9.38 11.62 27.03
N GLY A 480 8.16 12.10 27.24
CA GLY A 480 7.65 13.33 26.64
C GLY A 480 6.13 13.42 26.77
N GLU A 481 5.56 14.39 26.08
CA GLU A 481 4.13 14.61 25.96
C GLU A 481 3.78 14.89 24.50
N ILE A 482 2.65 14.36 24.06
CA ILE A 482 2.10 14.57 22.72
C ILE A 482 0.79 15.35 22.88
N SER A 483 0.62 16.41 22.10
CA SER A 483 -0.59 17.23 22.12
C SER A 483 -1.04 17.58 20.69
N PRO A 484 -2.26 17.18 20.26
CA PRO A 484 -3.16 16.24 20.94
C PRO A 484 -2.67 14.78 20.82
N GLN A 485 -3.05 13.92 21.78
CA GLN A 485 -2.77 12.47 21.69
C GLN A 485 -3.72 11.76 20.72
N LEU A 486 -4.97 12.18 20.64
CA LEU A 486 -5.96 11.67 19.68
C LEU A 486 -6.15 12.72 18.58
N ILE A 487 -5.84 12.33 17.34
CA ILE A 487 -5.99 13.14 16.15
C ILE A 487 -7.20 12.63 15.36
N THR A 488 -8.07 13.53 14.92
CA THR A 488 -9.19 13.21 14.02
C THR A 488 -8.96 13.87 12.67
N ILE A 489 -8.47 13.08 11.71
CA ILE A 489 -8.28 13.52 10.33
C ILE A 489 -9.66 13.75 9.72
N GLN A 490 -9.94 15.01 9.39
CA GLN A 490 -11.24 15.43 8.88
C GLN A 490 -11.51 14.90 7.47
N PRO A 491 -12.79 14.80 7.05
CA PRO A 491 -13.15 14.46 5.68
C PRO A 491 -12.42 15.31 4.63
N ASN A 492 -12.06 14.69 3.51
CA ASN A 492 -11.31 15.26 2.40
C ASN A 492 -9.88 15.71 2.75
N LYS A 493 -9.35 15.30 3.90
CA LYS A 493 -7.93 15.44 4.25
C LYS A 493 -7.26 14.07 4.27
N PHE A 494 -5.94 14.07 4.11
CA PHE A 494 -5.09 12.88 4.20
C PHE A 494 -4.05 13.00 5.32
N GLU A 495 -3.93 14.18 5.95
CA GLU A 495 -2.93 14.42 7.00
C GLU A 495 -3.44 15.36 8.08
N ASP A 496 -2.86 15.24 9.27
CA ASP A 496 -3.04 16.16 10.39
C ASP A 496 -1.80 16.18 11.32
N LYS A 497 -1.76 17.09 12.29
CA LYS A 497 -0.56 17.43 13.06
C LYS A 497 -0.78 17.32 14.57
N ALA A 498 0.25 16.86 15.26
CA ALA A 498 0.41 17.00 16.71
C ALA A 498 1.78 17.60 17.03
N GLU A 499 1.99 17.95 18.29
CA GLU A 499 3.27 18.41 18.82
C GLU A 499 3.80 17.43 19.85
N PHE A 500 5.09 17.13 19.79
CA PHE A 500 5.84 16.42 20.80
C PHE A 500 6.69 17.40 21.60
N ALA A 501 6.56 17.38 22.93
CA ALA A 501 7.37 18.14 23.85
C ALA A 501 8.07 17.19 24.84
N PRO A 502 9.41 17.26 25.00
CA PRO A 502 10.11 16.48 26.01
C PRO A 502 9.77 16.99 27.42
N LYS A 503 9.58 16.09 28.39
CA LYS A 503 9.26 16.46 29.80
C LYS A 503 10.47 16.43 30.73
N SER A 504 11.22 15.33 30.75
CA SER A 504 12.41 15.17 31.61
C SER A 504 13.40 14.15 31.03
N PHE A 505 13.29 13.84 29.74
CA PHE A 505 14.01 12.76 29.10
C PHE A 505 14.93 13.29 28.00
N ILE A 506 16.12 12.70 27.91
CA ILE A 506 17.14 12.98 26.91
C ILE A 506 17.55 11.63 26.32
N GLY A 507 17.66 11.57 25.00
CA GLY A 507 17.81 10.34 24.25
C GLY A 507 16.74 10.21 23.18
N THR A 508 16.47 8.98 22.72
CA THR A 508 15.52 8.74 21.63
C THR A 508 14.14 8.38 22.17
N ALA A 509 13.13 9.18 21.80
CA ALA A 509 11.73 8.85 22.00
C ALA A 509 11.17 8.17 20.74
N LYS A 510 10.38 7.11 20.91
CA LYS A 510 9.67 6.43 19.82
C LYS A 510 8.18 6.70 19.94
N VAL A 511 7.66 7.51 19.03
CA VAL A 511 6.24 7.83 18.92
C VAL A 511 5.59 6.86 17.95
N ARG A 512 4.53 6.19 18.38
CA ARG A 512 3.77 5.21 17.63
C ARG A 512 2.43 5.83 17.25
N ALA A 513 2.07 5.76 15.97
CA ALA A 513 0.73 6.11 15.52
C ALA A 513 -0.12 4.84 15.40
N VAL A 514 -1.25 4.79 16.09
CA VAL A 514 -2.16 3.64 16.19
C VAL A 514 -3.53 4.06 15.67
N SER A 515 -4.13 3.22 14.84
CA SER A 515 -5.52 3.36 14.43
C SER A 515 -6.14 1.97 14.29
N SER A 516 -7.47 1.91 14.26
CA SER A 516 -8.18 0.64 14.15
C SER A 516 -7.84 -0.07 12.84
N ASN A 517 -7.57 -1.37 12.91
CA ASN A 517 -7.29 -2.23 11.76
C ASN A 517 -6.05 -1.86 10.93
N LEU A 518 -5.12 -1.06 11.49
CA LEU A 518 -3.90 -0.65 10.81
C LEU A 518 -2.66 -0.97 11.64
N TYR A 519 -1.61 -1.40 10.96
CA TYR A 519 -0.31 -1.58 11.59
C TYR A 519 0.25 -0.23 12.03
N ALA A 520 0.57 -0.18 13.32
CA ALA A 520 1.14 1.01 13.90
C ALA A 520 2.59 1.20 13.49
N ASN A 521 2.93 2.42 13.10
CA ASN A 521 4.26 2.80 12.65
C ASN A 521 4.99 3.60 13.74
N ASN A 522 6.26 3.29 13.94
CA ASN A 522 7.11 3.95 14.94
C ASN A 522 7.94 5.04 14.26
N ASN A 523 7.79 6.26 14.77
CA ASN A 523 8.62 7.40 14.44
C ASN A 523 9.61 7.68 15.57
N THR A 524 10.85 8.05 15.23
CA THR A 524 11.90 8.31 16.23
C THR A 524 12.18 9.80 16.32
N ILE A 525 12.18 10.33 17.54
CA ILE A 525 12.55 11.72 17.84
C ILE A 525 13.78 11.67 18.75
N THR A 526 14.86 12.33 18.35
CA THR A 526 16.07 12.41 19.17
C THR A 526 16.05 13.70 19.97
N VAL A 527 16.12 13.58 21.29
CA VAL A 527 16.15 14.71 22.23
C VAL A 527 17.57 14.86 22.75
N THR A 528 18.18 16.02 22.51
CA THR A 528 19.56 16.33 22.92
C THR A 528 19.60 17.39 24.02
N TRP A 529 20.70 17.39 24.78
CA TRP A 529 21.01 18.50 25.68
C TRP A 529 21.20 19.79 24.88
N PRO A 530 20.66 20.94 25.33
CA PRO A 530 20.87 22.24 24.70
C PRO A 530 22.28 22.79 25.01
N VAL A 531 23.33 22.07 24.58
CA VAL A 531 24.74 22.34 24.95
C VAL A 531 25.15 23.76 24.55
N LEU A 532 24.76 24.22 23.37
CA LEU A 532 25.09 25.57 22.91
C LEU A 532 24.46 26.67 23.78
N ILE A 533 23.21 26.49 24.21
CA ILE A 533 22.52 27.40 25.13
C ILE A 533 23.24 27.40 26.49
N ILE A 534 23.62 26.23 27.00
CA ILE A 534 24.37 26.12 28.26
C ILE A 534 25.69 26.89 28.14
N ILE A 535 26.49 26.64 27.09
CA ILE A 535 27.76 27.34 26.86
C ILE A 535 27.54 28.86 26.76
N ALA A 536 26.56 29.30 25.98
CA ALA A 536 26.26 30.73 25.83
C ALA A 536 25.85 31.38 27.16
N SER A 537 25.10 30.68 28.01
CA SER A 537 24.73 31.18 29.33
C SER A 537 25.93 31.33 30.25
N ILE A 538 26.86 30.37 30.21
CA ILE A 538 28.11 30.38 30.98
C ILE A 538 29.00 31.54 30.55
N VAL A 539 29.24 31.66 29.23
CA VAL A 539 30.10 32.72 28.68
C VAL A 539 29.48 34.10 28.94
N GLY A 540 28.16 34.24 28.77
CA GLY A 540 27.44 35.48 29.09
C GLY A 540 27.61 35.89 30.55
N GLY A 541 27.33 34.97 31.50
CA GLY A 541 27.48 35.22 32.93
C GLY A 541 28.90 35.61 33.33
N LEU A 542 29.91 34.94 32.77
CA LEU A 542 31.33 35.26 32.99
C LEU A 542 31.70 36.67 32.48
N VAL A 543 31.27 37.02 31.27
CA VAL A 543 31.51 38.35 30.69
C VAL A 543 30.82 39.44 31.52
N GLY A 544 29.56 39.22 31.92
CA GLY A 544 28.84 40.14 32.80
C GLY A 544 29.55 40.34 34.15
N GLY A 545 30.00 39.26 34.77
CA GLY A 545 30.78 39.32 36.01
C GLY A 545 32.13 40.02 35.84
N PHE A 546 32.79 39.85 34.69
CA PHE A 546 34.01 40.57 34.34
C PHE A 546 33.76 42.07 34.18
N ILE A 547 32.66 42.48 33.54
CA ILE A 547 32.29 43.90 33.43
C ILE A 547 32.02 44.50 34.83
N SER A 548 31.28 43.79 35.69
CA SER A 548 31.01 44.22 37.08
C SER A 548 32.28 44.36 37.92
N TYR A 549 33.29 43.50 37.67
CA TYR A 549 34.60 43.57 38.31
C TYR A 549 35.32 44.90 38.08
N PHE A 550 35.26 45.44 36.85
CA PHE A 550 35.93 46.71 36.53
C PHE A 550 35.17 47.94 37.02
N HIS A 551 33.85 47.84 37.17
CA HIS A 551 33.03 48.99 37.51
C HIS A 551 33.09 49.36 39.00
N GLU A 552 33.22 48.38 39.89
CA GLU A 552 33.25 48.59 41.34
C GLU A 552 34.68 48.43 41.88
N GLY A 553 35.32 49.54 42.23
CA GLY A 553 36.76 49.67 42.46
C GLY A 553 37.40 48.91 43.63
N ASP A 554 36.73 47.96 44.30
CA ASP A 554 37.13 47.50 45.65
C ASP A 554 37.71 46.05 45.75
N LYS A 555 38.36 45.69 46.86
CA LYS A 555 39.22 44.50 47.04
C LYS A 555 38.51 43.13 47.04
N ALA A 556 37.18 43.06 47.08
CA ALA A 556 36.40 41.80 46.97
C ALA A 556 36.32 41.23 45.53
N LYS A 557 37.35 41.54 44.73
CA LYS A 557 37.32 41.61 43.27
C LYS A 557 37.17 40.24 42.59
N LYS A 558 37.97 39.23 42.95
CA LYS A 558 38.00 37.94 42.23
C LYS A 558 36.71 37.11 42.33
N TRP A 559 35.96 37.24 43.42
CA TRP A 559 34.72 36.50 43.62
C TRP A 559 33.60 36.93 42.67
N LYS A 560 33.67 38.15 42.11
CA LYS A 560 32.62 38.69 41.23
C LYS A 560 32.43 37.93 39.92
N ILE A 561 33.52 37.43 39.35
CA ILE A 561 33.47 36.64 38.12
C ILE A 561 32.74 35.31 38.39
N PHE A 562 33.06 34.68 39.52
CA PHE A 562 32.40 33.45 39.96
C PHE A 562 30.93 33.70 40.29
N THR A 563 30.60 34.77 41.03
CA THR A 563 29.20 35.12 41.29
C THR A 563 28.45 35.43 39.99
N GLY A 564 29.07 36.14 39.05
CA GLY A 564 28.48 36.50 37.76
C GLY A 564 28.13 35.29 36.90
N PHE A 565 29.00 34.26 36.91
CA PHE A 565 28.71 32.96 36.29
C PHE A 565 27.43 32.33 36.88
N PHE A 566 27.33 32.22 38.20
CA PHE A 566 26.15 31.61 38.84
C PHE A 566 24.89 32.46 38.65
N THR A 567 24.99 33.77 38.85
CA THR A 567 23.83 34.67 38.80
C THR A 567 23.30 34.84 37.38
N GLY A 568 24.18 34.90 36.38
CA GLY A 568 23.79 34.88 34.97
C GLY A 568 23.06 33.60 34.57
N MET A 569 23.61 32.45 34.94
CA MET A 569 22.98 31.15 34.66
C MET A 569 21.63 31.02 35.38
N VAL A 570 21.57 31.33 36.67
CA VAL A 570 20.33 31.26 37.46
C VAL A 570 19.26 32.19 36.88
N LEU A 571 19.59 33.42 36.50
CA LEU A 571 18.62 34.35 35.92
C LEU A 571 18.02 33.80 34.62
N TYR A 572 18.85 33.31 33.70
CA TYR A 572 18.39 32.76 32.43
C TYR A 572 17.47 31.55 32.63
N TRP A 573 17.90 30.57 33.44
CA TRP A 573 17.10 29.38 33.71
C TRP A 573 15.82 29.71 34.49
N ALA A 574 15.86 30.71 35.37
CA ALA A 574 14.66 31.15 36.07
C ALA A 574 13.62 31.76 35.11
N ILE A 575 14.06 32.51 34.10
CA ILE A 575 13.17 33.03 33.05
C ILE A 575 12.53 31.89 32.25
N ILE A 576 13.30 30.87 31.87
CA ILE A 576 12.78 29.74 31.07
C ILE A 576 11.88 28.80 31.86
N VAL A 577 12.35 28.32 33.02
CA VAL A 577 11.66 27.27 33.77
C VAL A 577 10.39 27.79 34.44
N PHE A 578 10.43 29.03 34.92
CA PHE A 578 9.32 29.60 35.67
C PHE A 578 8.53 30.66 34.92
N GLY A 579 8.89 30.97 33.67
CA GLY A 579 8.17 31.94 32.85
C GLY A 579 8.09 33.33 33.51
N ILE A 580 9.18 33.79 34.16
CA ILE A 580 9.19 35.09 34.87
C ILE A 580 8.87 36.26 33.92
N VAL A 581 9.18 36.09 32.63
CA VAL A 581 8.92 37.07 31.58
C VAL A 581 8.24 36.39 30.40
N ASP A 582 7.14 36.97 29.92
CA ASP A 582 6.41 36.54 28.73
C ASP A 582 7.16 36.93 27.44
N PHE A 583 8.27 36.24 27.17
CA PHE A 583 8.95 36.32 25.88
C PHE A 583 8.46 35.22 24.94
N ALA A 584 8.47 35.50 23.63
CA ALA A 584 8.26 34.46 22.63
C ALA A 584 9.33 33.35 22.80
N PRO A 585 8.97 32.06 22.78
CA PRO A 585 9.91 30.96 23.00
C PRO A 585 11.13 31.01 22.08
N ASP A 586 10.92 31.39 20.81
CA ASP A 586 11.98 31.50 19.81
C ASP A 586 13.07 32.51 20.21
N ILE A 587 12.70 33.57 20.95
CA ILE A 587 13.65 34.57 21.45
C ILE A 587 14.47 33.99 22.61
N LEU A 588 13.84 33.26 23.52
CA LEU A 588 14.50 32.67 24.70
C LEU A 588 15.47 31.53 24.34
N LEU A 589 15.21 30.84 23.24
CA LEU A 589 16.06 29.76 22.74
C LEU A 589 17.13 30.24 21.76
N ASN A 590 17.10 31.51 21.36
CA ASN A 590 18.16 32.09 20.54
C ASN A 590 19.44 32.28 21.36
N VAL A 591 20.53 31.65 20.92
CA VAL A 591 21.87 31.66 21.57
C VAL A 591 22.34 33.08 21.94
N PHE A 592 22.06 34.08 21.10
CA PHE A 592 22.44 35.47 21.37
C PHE A 592 21.63 36.09 22.50
N SER A 593 20.33 35.85 22.55
CA SER A 593 19.47 36.28 23.66
C SER A 593 19.89 35.63 24.97
N VAL A 594 20.21 34.32 24.94
CA VAL A 594 20.74 33.59 26.10
C VAL A 594 21.98 34.28 26.66
N PHE A 595 22.91 34.61 25.76
CA PHE A 595 24.14 35.31 26.12
C PHE A 595 23.86 36.67 26.75
N ILE A 596 22.99 37.50 26.15
CA ILE A 596 22.64 38.83 26.67
C ILE A 596 21.97 38.74 28.04
N ILE A 597 20.95 37.89 28.19
CA ILE A 597 20.23 37.72 29.46
C ILE A 597 21.18 37.27 30.56
N SER A 598 22.05 36.30 30.24
CA SER A 598 23.04 35.81 31.20
C SER A 598 24.11 36.86 31.53
N LEU A 599 24.50 37.69 30.55
CA LEU A 599 25.40 38.83 30.75
C LEU A 599 24.79 39.87 31.69
N ILE A 600 23.51 40.20 31.51
CA ILE A 600 22.79 41.11 32.41
C ILE A 600 22.74 40.52 33.82
N GLY A 601 22.39 39.25 33.97
CA GLY A 601 22.38 38.57 35.27
C GLY A 601 23.76 38.50 35.93
N GLY A 602 24.81 38.29 35.13
CA GLY A 602 26.19 38.30 35.59
C GLY A 602 26.65 39.68 36.05
N TYR A 603 26.28 40.73 35.29
CA TYR A 603 26.58 42.13 35.62
C TYR A 603 25.91 42.58 36.92
N LEU A 604 24.63 42.23 37.10
CA LEU A 604 23.86 42.55 38.32
C LEU A 604 24.32 41.76 39.56
N GLY A 605 25.02 40.64 39.39
CA GLY A 605 25.43 39.76 40.48
C GLY A 605 24.25 39.30 41.32
N VAL A 606 24.38 39.40 42.65
CA VAL A 606 23.36 38.96 43.63
C VAL A 606 22.01 39.70 43.46
N GLY A 607 22.01 40.90 42.87
CA GLY A 607 20.79 41.65 42.58
C GLY A 607 19.81 40.89 41.68
N SER A 608 20.32 40.06 40.77
CA SER A 608 19.48 39.21 39.90
C SER A 608 18.76 38.10 40.69
N ILE A 609 19.40 37.52 41.71
CA ILE A 609 18.78 36.52 42.59
C ILE A 609 17.67 37.17 43.40
N ASN A 610 17.91 38.38 43.94
CA ASN A 610 16.87 39.13 44.66
C ASN A 610 15.69 39.45 43.75
N PHE A 611 15.94 39.80 42.49
CA PHE A 611 14.87 40.00 41.49
C PHE A 611 14.03 38.73 41.29
N VAL A 612 14.70 37.58 41.10
CA VAL A 612 14.04 36.27 40.94
C VAL A 612 13.23 35.91 42.20
N LEU A 613 13.83 36.01 43.39
CA LEU A 613 13.15 35.71 44.67
C LEU A 613 11.96 36.63 44.94
N LYS A 614 12.07 37.92 44.58
CA LYS A 614 10.97 38.88 44.69
C LYS A 614 9.81 38.50 43.77
N LYS A 615 10.10 38.02 42.55
CA LYS A 615 9.09 37.53 41.61
C LYS A 615 8.34 36.29 42.13
N PHE A 616 8.99 35.44 42.92
CA PHE A 616 8.33 34.32 43.62
C PHE A 616 7.66 34.69 44.94
N GLY A 617 7.74 35.95 45.39
CA GLY A 617 7.22 36.35 46.71
C GLY A 617 7.97 35.73 47.90
N LEU A 618 9.16 35.17 47.68
CA LEU A 618 9.99 34.53 48.71
C LEU A 618 10.85 35.54 49.48
N SER A 619 11.07 36.71 48.90
CA SER A 619 11.79 37.81 49.55
C SER A 619 10.81 38.90 49.96
N LYS A 620 10.73 39.16 51.27
CA LYS A 620 10.06 40.34 51.85
C LYS A 620 11.12 41.42 52.03
N VAL A 621 11.34 42.21 50.99
CA VAL A 621 12.08 43.48 51.08
C VAL A 621 11.33 44.56 50.29
#